data_AF-A0A6N2VFG1-F1
#
_entry.id   AF-A0A6N2VFG1-F1
#
_cell.length_a   1.000
_cell.length_b   1.000
_cell.length_c   1.000
_cell.angle_alpha   90.00
_cell.angle_beta   90.00
_cell.angle_gamma   90.00
#
_symmetry.space_group_name_H-M   'P 1'
#
loop_
_entity.id
_entity.type
_entity.pdbx_description
1 polymer ?
#
loop_
_entity_poly.entity_id
_entity_poly.type
_entity_poly.pdbx_seq_one_letter_code
_entity_poly.pdbx_strand_id
1 'polypeptide(L)'
;MRKCMFSEEGQWYKGNLHSHTTNSDGRLKPEEAVKLYKNHGYHFLCFSEHDFFTDLREKFDCEDFILLPGVEASAYLVDPEKKGVIKTHHIHGILGNEWMQKQAGEKVFAHGEKLQPPVYVGTWDGLMAAQKLSDWLREKGCFTTYNHPIWSRVELQEVEKLTGIWAMEIYNYGTQIECGEGYDTVFWEQMLRKGTKIMGFASDDNHNPGKFFDSLGGYVMVKSKELSHESIVNHLLAGDYYFSGGPHIEQWGIEDGKIFVECSGVERINFIAGGMLAGSETILSHNGLLNNGLHELRGDETYVRVECIDRYGRTAWTNPLWF
;
A
#
# COMPACT_ATOMS: atom_id res chain seq x y z
N MET A 1 14.88 13.26 23.51
CA MET A 1 14.81 14.06 22.27
C MET A 1 13.66 13.52 21.44
N ARG A 2 12.67 14.36 21.12
CA ARG A 2 11.52 13.99 20.28
C ARG A 2 11.94 13.90 18.82
N LYS A 3 11.60 12.81 18.16
CA LYS A 3 11.71 12.62 16.72
C LYS A 3 10.34 12.21 16.19
N CYS A 4 9.71 13.13 15.48
CA CYS A 4 8.49 12.90 14.73
C CYS A 4 8.79 12.12 13.44
N MET A 5 7.88 11.22 13.05
CA MET A 5 8.03 10.40 11.85
C MET A 5 7.33 11.00 10.65
N PHE A 6 6.33 11.86 10.86
CA PHE A 6 5.79 12.68 9.78
C PHE A 6 6.43 14.06 9.75
N SER A 7 6.57 14.64 8.56
CA SER A 7 7.04 16.02 8.40
C SER A 7 6.19 17.00 9.22
N GLU A 8 6.87 17.94 9.89
CA GLU A 8 6.20 18.98 10.69
C GLU A 8 5.48 20.00 9.82
N GLU A 9 5.97 20.22 8.59
CA GLU A 9 5.41 21.12 7.60
C GLU A 9 4.59 20.36 6.54
N GLY A 10 3.71 21.07 5.83
CA GLY A 10 2.92 20.52 4.74
C GLY A 10 1.50 20.09 5.12
N GLN A 11 0.77 19.61 4.13
CA GLN A 11 -0.64 19.22 4.20
C GLN A 11 -0.80 17.72 4.03
N TRP A 12 -1.97 17.21 4.41
CA TRP A 12 -2.32 15.82 4.25
C TRP A 12 -3.03 15.61 2.92
N TYR A 13 -2.44 14.80 2.03
CA TYR A 13 -3.05 14.40 0.77
C TYR A 13 -3.52 12.95 0.85
N LYS A 14 -4.82 12.77 0.77
CA LYS A 14 -5.48 11.45 0.70
C LYS A 14 -5.37 10.88 -0.71
N GLY A 15 -4.98 9.61 -0.84
CA GLY A 15 -4.96 8.95 -2.14
C GLY A 15 -5.24 7.46 -2.09
N ASN A 16 -5.69 6.92 -3.23
CA ASN A 16 -5.84 5.49 -3.44
C ASN A 16 -4.78 5.01 -4.45
N LEU A 17 -4.07 3.95 -4.10
CA LEU A 17 -2.96 3.39 -4.89
C LEU A 17 -3.35 2.19 -5.75
N HIS A 18 -4.56 1.64 -5.58
CA HIS A 18 -5.02 0.47 -6.29
C HIS A 18 -6.45 0.68 -6.81
N SER A 19 -6.62 0.82 -8.12
CA SER A 19 -7.95 0.95 -8.72
C SER A 19 -7.96 0.53 -10.19
N HIS A 20 -9.09 -0.04 -10.61
CA HIS A 20 -9.32 -0.48 -11.98
C HIS A 20 -10.49 0.27 -12.61
N THR A 21 -10.36 0.53 -13.91
CA THR A 21 -11.38 1.20 -14.72
C THR A 21 -11.76 0.33 -15.91
N THR A 22 -12.56 0.87 -16.83
CA THR A 22 -12.85 0.21 -18.11
C THR A 22 -11.62 0.01 -19.01
N ASN A 23 -10.43 0.47 -18.61
CA ASN A 23 -9.18 0.21 -19.34
C ASN A 23 -8.66 -1.22 -19.12
N SER A 24 -9.00 -1.87 -18.00
CA SER A 24 -8.93 -3.34 -17.83
C SER A 24 -10.33 -3.95 -17.65
N ASP A 25 -10.74 -4.18 -16.41
CA ASP A 25 -11.89 -4.99 -16.00
C ASP A 25 -12.76 -4.33 -14.93
N GLY A 26 -12.42 -3.10 -14.54
CA GLY A 26 -13.29 -2.22 -13.77
C GLY A 26 -14.51 -1.76 -14.57
N ARG A 27 -15.54 -1.28 -13.85
CA ARG A 27 -16.82 -0.86 -14.44
C ARG A 27 -16.97 0.63 -14.64
N LEU A 28 -16.25 1.44 -13.89
CA LEU A 28 -16.24 2.89 -14.05
C LEU A 28 -15.27 3.29 -15.14
N LYS A 29 -15.65 4.25 -15.98
CA LYS A 29 -14.69 4.90 -16.88
C LYS A 29 -13.69 5.71 -16.07
N PRO A 30 -12.48 5.99 -16.61
CA PRO A 30 -11.51 6.85 -15.94
C PRO A 30 -12.09 8.18 -15.43
N GLU A 31 -12.95 8.85 -16.22
CA GLU A 31 -13.58 10.12 -15.80
C GLU A 31 -14.53 9.95 -14.61
N GLU A 32 -15.26 8.82 -14.56
CA GLU A 32 -16.21 8.51 -13.49
C GLU A 32 -15.48 8.16 -12.20
N ALA A 33 -14.37 7.41 -12.31
CA ALA A 33 -13.48 7.12 -11.19
C ALA A 33 -12.85 8.40 -10.63
N VAL A 34 -12.21 9.25 -11.46
CA VAL A 34 -11.67 10.55 -11.00
C VAL A 34 -12.74 11.36 -10.29
N LYS A 35 -13.92 11.49 -10.90
CA LYS A 35 -15.04 12.25 -10.30
C LYS A 35 -15.47 11.67 -8.96
N LEU A 36 -15.56 10.34 -8.82
CA LEU A 36 -15.90 9.67 -7.57
C LEU A 36 -14.91 10.03 -6.47
N TYR A 37 -13.62 9.84 -6.72
CA TYR A 37 -12.57 10.07 -5.71
C TYR A 37 -12.45 11.56 -5.34
N LYS A 38 -12.47 12.47 -6.32
CA LYS A 38 -12.46 13.92 -6.05
C LYS A 38 -13.62 14.36 -5.16
N ASN A 39 -14.83 13.90 -5.45
CA ASN A 39 -16.02 14.24 -4.66
C ASN A 39 -15.99 13.70 -3.23
N HIS A 40 -15.06 12.78 -2.91
CA HIS A 40 -14.90 12.19 -1.59
C HIS A 40 -13.57 12.59 -0.92
N GLY A 41 -12.99 13.71 -1.34
CA GLY A 41 -11.83 14.33 -0.67
C GLY A 41 -10.50 13.62 -0.91
N TYR A 42 -10.39 12.83 -1.97
CA TYR A 42 -9.11 12.33 -2.44
C TYR A 42 -8.43 13.37 -3.33
N HIS A 43 -7.10 13.38 -3.24
CA HIS A 43 -6.21 14.31 -3.93
C HIS A 43 -5.37 13.59 -4.98
N PHE A 44 -5.24 12.26 -4.90
CA PHE A 44 -4.61 11.49 -5.96
C PHE A 44 -5.18 10.08 -6.10
N LEU A 45 -5.02 9.53 -7.30
CA LEU A 45 -5.47 8.19 -7.65
C LEU A 45 -4.44 7.50 -8.57
N CYS A 46 -4.18 6.23 -8.30
CA CYS A 46 -3.41 5.37 -9.19
C CYS A 46 -4.38 4.53 -10.04
N PHE A 47 -4.32 4.69 -11.37
CA PHE A 47 -4.94 3.75 -12.30
C PHE A 47 -3.97 2.62 -12.54
N SER A 48 -4.18 1.51 -11.83
CA SER A 48 -3.30 0.35 -11.79
C SER A 48 -3.92 -0.80 -12.59
N GLU A 49 -4.37 -0.52 -13.81
CA GLU A 49 -5.10 -1.50 -14.63
C GLU A 49 -4.29 -2.79 -14.80
N HIS A 50 -4.98 -3.94 -14.88
CA HIS A 50 -4.34 -5.22 -15.13
C HIS A 50 -3.57 -5.21 -16.45
N ASP A 51 -2.25 -5.37 -16.34
CA ASP A 51 -1.31 -5.58 -17.45
C ASP A 51 -1.39 -4.49 -18.53
N PHE A 52 -1.83 -3.28 -18.17
CA PHE A 52 -1.96 -2.13 -19.07
C PHE A 52 -1.54 -0.83 -18.37
N PHE A 53 -0.45 -0.21 -18.83
CA PHE A 53 0.04 1.01 -18.21
C PHE A 53 -0.79 2.23 -18.59
N THR A 54 -1.37 2.88 -17.57
CA THR A 54 -2.26 4.04 -17.75
C THR A 54 -1.62 5.31 -17.23
N ASP A 55 -1.34 6.26 -18.13
CA ASP A 55 -0.96 7.63 -17.81
C ASP A 55 -1.94 8.58 -18.51
N LEU A 56 -2.85 9.15 -17.71
CA LEU A 56 -3.87 10.11 -18.18
C LEU A 56 -3.70 11.46 -17.48
N ARG A 57 -2.50 11.78 -16.97
CA ARG A 57 -2.22 13.01 -16.24
C ARG A 57 -2.56 14.26 -17.05
N GLU A 58 -2.21 14.28 -18.34
CA GLU A 58 -2.54 15.40 -19.25
C GLU A 58 -4.04 15.75 -19.28
N LYS A 59 -4.90 14.77 -18.98
CA LYS A 59 -6.35 14.93 -18.99
C LYS A 59 -6.94 15.27 -17.63
N PHE A 60 -6.38 14.74 -16.55
CA PHE A 60 -7.02 14.74 -15.23
C PHE A 60 -6.27 15.49 -14.15
N ASP A 61 -4.98 15.76 -14.33
CA ASP A 61 -4.21 16.53 -13.36
C ASP A 61 -4.69 17.99 -13.33
N CYS A 62 -4.92 18.48 -12.12
CA CYS A 62 -5.27 19.85 -11.83
C CYS A 62 -4.79 20.23 -10.43
N GLU A 63 -5.04 21.48 -10.02
CA GLU A 63 -4.52 22.07 -8.77
C GLU A 63 -4.81 21.24 -7.51
N ASP A 64 -5.96 20.56 -7.46
CA ASP A 64 -6.45 19.83 -6.30
C ASP A 64 -6.51 18.30 -6.50
N PHE A 65 -6.08 17.79 -7.65
CA PHE A 65 -6.09 16.36 -7.93
C PHE A 65 -5.05 15.95 -8.97
N ILE A 66 -4.30 14.88 -8.71
CA ILE A 66 -3.33 14.32 -9.66
C ILE A 66 -3.50 12.82 -9.82
N LEU A 67 -3.05 12.27 -10.95
CA LEU A 67 -2.88 10.83 -11.12
C LEU A 67 -1.46 10.41 -10.78
N LEU A 68 -1.32 9.23 -10.20
CA LEU A 68 -0.06 8.49 -10.16
C LEU A 68 -0.14 7.39 -11.23
N PRO A 69 0.52 7.53 -12.39
CA PRO A 69 0.48 6.51 -13.43
C PRO A 69 1.01 5.17 -12.94
N GLY A 70 0.34 4.09 -13.31
CA GLY A 70 0.71 2.76 -12.86
C GLY A 70 0.17 1.65 -13.74
N VAL A 71 0.47 0.43 -13.30
CA VAL A 71 0.00 -0.84 -13.85
C VAL A 71 -0.02 -1.86 -12.71
N GLU A 72 -1.00 -2.74 -12.69
CA GLU A 72 -0.93 -3.99 -11.94
C GLU A 72 -0.45 -5.10 -12.85
N ALA A 73 0.80 -5.51 -12.69
CA ALA A 73 1.39 -6.55 -13.50
C ALA A 73 1.14 -7.92 -12.88
N SER A 74 0.80 -8.89 -13.73
CA SER A 74 0.43 -10.23 -13.32
C SER A 74 1.48 -11.27 -13.66
N ALA A 75 1.61 -12.31 -12.84
CA ALA A 75 2.25 -13.58 -13.21
C ALA A 75 1.37 -14.75 -12.75
N TYR A 76 1.06 -15.67 -13.66
CA TYR A 76 0.07 -16.72 -13.38
C TYR A 76 0.70 -18.11 -13.26
N LEU A 77 0.30 -18.84 -12.22
CA LEU A 77 0.45 -20.29 -12.16
C LEU A 77 -0.88 -20.94 -12.51
N VAL A 78 -0.88 -21.77 -13.55
CA VAL A 78 -2.06 -22.45 -14.09
C VAL A 78 -2.00 -23.93 -13.74
N ASP A 79 -3.17 -24.51 -13.44
CA ASP A 79 -3.35 -25.95 -13.24
C ASP A 79 -2.74 -26.79 -14.39
N PRO A 80 -2.15 -27.98 -14.13
CA PRO A 80 -1.57 -28.83 -15.19
C PRO A 80 -2.53 -29.20 -16.32
N GLU A 81 -3.81 -29.37 -16.02
CA GLU A 81 -4.87 -29.66 -16.99
C GLU A 81 -5.46 -28.38 -17.61
N LYS A 82 -4.90 -27.21 -17.27
CA LYS A 82 -5.29 -25.87 -17.74
C LYS A 82 -6.74 -25.52 -17.47
N LYS A 83 -7.28 -26.00 -16.33
CA LYS A 83 -8.64 -25.69 -15.89
C LYS A 83 -8.81 -24.26 -15.37
N GLY A 84 -7.72 -23.63 -14.91
CA GLY A 84 -7.74 -22.26 -14.41
C GLY A 84 -6.43 -21.86 -13.73
N VAL A 85 -6.37 -20.60 -13.34
CA VAL A 85 -5.28 -20.04 -12.52
C VAL A 85 -5.43 -20.57 -11.10
N ILE A 86 -4.36 -21.13 -10.55
CA ILE A 86 -4.32 -21.66 -9.17
C ILE A 86 -3.59 -20.72 -8.20
N LYS A 87 -2.67 -19.89 -8.70
CA LYS A 87 -2.02 -18.79 -7.98
C LYS A 87 -1.70 -17.65 -8.95
N THR A 88 -1.61 -16.43 -8.44
CA THR A 88 -1.11 -15.28 -9.18
C THR A 88 -0.12 -14.49 -8.33
N HIS A 89 0.77 -13.75 -8.97
CA HIS A 89 1.46 -12.62 -8.35
C HIS A 89 0.93 -11.35 -8.98
N HIS A 90 0.45 -10.43 -8.17
CA HIS A 90 0.13 -9.08 -8.56
C HIS A 90 1.09 -8.11 -7.91
N ILE A 91 1.74 -7.28 -8.74
CA ILE A 91 2.77 -6.33 -8.34
C ILE A 91 2.49 -5.04 -9.09
N HIS A 92 2.31 -3.92 -8.38
CA HIS A 92 2.24 -2.65 -9.09
C HIS A 92 3.61 -2.21 -9.56
N GLY A 93 3.65 -1.62 -10.75
CA GLY A 93 4.68 -0.66 -11.12
C GLY A 93 4.06 0.74 -11.15
N ILE A 94 4.27 1.54 -10.11
CA ILE A 94 3.84 2.94 -10.07
C ILE A 94 5.01 3.80 -10.55
N LEU A 95 4.76 4.69 -11.51
CA LEU A 95 5.80 5.53 -12.11
C LEU A 95 6.53 6.34 -11.03
N GLY A 96 7.84 6.16 -10.94
CA GLY A 96 8.68 6.74 -9.89
C GLY A 96 8.91 8.24 -10.05
N ASN A 97 9.77 8.77 -9.18
CA ASN A 97 10.21 10.16 -9.24
C ASN A 97 11.11 10.43 -10.46
N GLU A 98 11.46 11.69 -10.71
CA GLU A 98 12.29 12.11 -11.85
C GLU A 98 13.62 11.35 -11.90
N TRP A 99 14.22 11.05 -10.75
CA TRP A 99 15.47 10.30 -10.70
C TRP A 99 15.29 8.87 -11.23
N MET A 100 14.25 8.15 -10.79
CA MET A 100 13.97 6.78 -11.25
C MET A 100 13.68 6.75 -12.75
N GLN A 101 12.89 7.71 -13.24
CA GLN A 101 12.58 7.84 -14.66
C GLN A 101 13.84 8.13 -15.50
N LYS A 102 14.72 9.00 -15.01
CA LYS A 102 15.99 9.30 -15.67
C LYS A 102 16.93 8.10 -15.72
N GLN A 103 16.94 7.24 -14.69
CA GLN A 103 17.71 5.98 -14.72
C GLN A 103 17.17 4.98 -15.74
N ALA A 104 15.84 4.91 -15.90
CA ALA A 104 15.20 4.05 -16.89
C ALA A 104 15.40 4.55 -18.33
N GLY A 105 15.50 5.87 -18.53
CA GLY A 105 15.76 6.48 -19.84
C GLY A 105 14.66 6.12 -20.85
N GLU A 106 15.05 5.58 -22.01
CA GLU A 106 14.10 5.16 -23.05
C GLU A 106 13.21 3.97 -22.63
N LYS A 107 13.52 3.30 -21.51
CA LYS A 107 12.70 2.21 -20.98
C LYS A 107 11.46 2.68 -20.23
N VAL A 108 11.34 3.96 -19.86
CA VAL A 108 10.18 4.46 -19.09
C VAL A 108 8.88 4.04 -19.76
N PHE A 109 7.93 3.54 -18.97
CA PHE A 109 6.62 3.15 -19.49
C PHE A 109 5.94 4.30 -20.26
N ALA A 110 5.30 3.94 -21.36
CA ALA A 110 4.43 4.83 -22.10
C ALA A 110 2.96 4.46 -21.87
N HIS A 111 2.07 5.46 -21.87
CA HIS A 111 0.63 5.21 -21.85
C HIS A 111 0.23 4.23 -22.96
N GLY A 112 -0.55 3.23 -22.61
CA GLY A 112 -1.06 2.24 -23.56
C GLY A 112 -0.16 1.03 -23.73
N GLU A 113 0.99 0.97 -23.05
CA GLU A 113 1.84 -0.21 -23.06
C GLU A 113 1.12 -1.40 -22.42
N LYS A 114 1.02 -2.49 -23.18
CA LYS A 114 0.44 -3.77 -22.73
C LYS A 114 1.53 -4.71 -22.28
N LEU A 115 1.30 -5.33 -21.13
CA LEU A 115 2.15 -6.35 -20.58
C LEU A 115 1.64 -7.72 -21.05
N GLN A 116 2.57 -8.64 -21.29
CA GLN A 116 2.23 -10.04 -21.47
C GLN A 116 2.59 -10.79 -20.19
N PRO A 117 1.61 -11.22 -19.39
CA PRO A 117 1.88 -11.95 -18.16
C PRO A 117 2.67 -13.23 -18.42
N PRO A 118 3.75 -13.51 -17.68
CA PRO A 118 4.34 -14.83 -17.68
C PRO A 118 3.33 -15.85 -17.14
N VAL A 119 3.22 -16.99 -17.83
CA VAL A 119 2.32 -18.09 -17.47
C VAL A 119 3.13 -19.35 -17.24
N TYR A 120 2.99 -19.92 -16.04
CA TYR A 120 3.60 -21.18 -15.61
C TYR A 120 2.53 -22.26 -15.51
N VAL A 121 2.88 -23.52 -15.76
CA VAL A 121 1.92 -24.64 -15.76
C VAL A 121 2.36 -25.71 -14.76
N GLY A 122 1.48 -26.04 -13.83
CA GLY A 122 1.65 -27.07 -12.80
C GLY A 122 2.57 -26.69 -11.64
N THR A 123 3.78 -26.21 -11.94
CA THR A 123 4.74 -25.76 -10.92
C THR A 123 5.45 -24.49 -11.37
N TRP A 124 5.84 -23.66 -10.40
CA TRP A 124 6.72 -22.51 -10.63
C TRP A 124 7.71 -22.33 -9.48
N ASP A 125 8.70 -21.47 -9.72
CA ASP A 125 9.47 -20.84 -8.66
C ASP A 125 8.84 -19.45 -8.43
N GLY A 126 7.89 -19.38 -7.48
CA GLY A 126 7.11 -18.17 -7.22
C GLY A 126 7.98 -17.00 -6.81
N LEU A 127 8.96 -17.23 -5.93
CA LEU A 127 9.91 -16.19 -5.54
C LEU A 127 10.67 -15.62 -6.74
N MET A 128 11.19 -16.48 -7.62
CA MET A 128 11.86 -16.02 -8.83
C MET A 128 10.89 -15.32 -9.80
N ALA A 129 9.65 -15.80 -9.93
CA ALA A 129 8.64 -15.18 -10.77
C ALA A 129 8.30 -13.75 -10.30
N ALA A 130 8.02 -13.58 -9.00
CA ALA A 130 7.76 -12.29 -8.38
C ALA A 130 8.97 -11.34 -8.46
N GLN A 131 10.17 -11.81 -8.15
CA GLN A 131 11.38 -10.97 -8.19
C GLN A 131 11.66 -10.46 -9.60
N LYS A 132 11.57 -11.33 -10.63
CA LYS A 132 11.76 -10.94 -12.02
C LYS A 132 10.72 -9.90 -12.47
N LEU A 133 9.47 -10.07 -12.06
CA LEU A 133 8.41 -9.12 -12.39
C LEU A 133 8.67 -7.74 -11.76
N SER A 134 8.98 -7.72 -10.46
CA SER A 134 9.34 -6.49 -9.74
C SER A 134 10.57 -5.80 -10.33
N ASP A 135 11.65 -6.54 -10.60
CA ASP A 135 12.88 -5.97 -11.18
C ASP A 135 12.62 -5.38 -12.56
N TRP A 136 11.83 -6.07 -13.40
CA TRP A 136 11.46 -5.56 -14.71
C TRP A 136 10.65 -4.25 -14.62
N LEU A 137 9.68 -4.16 -13.71
CA LEU A 137 8.93 -2.91 -13.47
C LEU A 137 9.86 -1.78 -12.98
N ARG A 138 10.83 -2.08 -12.12
CA ARG A 138 11.82 -1.10 -11.63
C ARG A 138 12.75 -0.62 -12.74
N GLU A 139 13.15 -1.49 -13.66
CA GLU A 139 13.91 -1.09 -14.86
C GLU A 139 13.14 -0.13 -15.77
N LYS A 140 11.80 -0.12 -15.69
CA LYS A 140 10.90 0.81 -16.39
C LYS A 140 10.69 2.13 -15.64
N GLY A 141 11.45 2.37 -14.56
CA GLY A 141 11.41 3.62 -13.80
C GLY A 141 10.30 3.66 -12.74
N CYS A 142 9.71 2.52 -12.41
CA CYS A 142 8.72 2.41 -11.34
C CYS A 142 9.35 2.10 -9.98
N PHE A 143 8.64 2.47 -8.92
CA PHE A 143 8.75 1.76 -7.64
C PHE A 143 7.63 0.71 -7.57
N THR A 144 7.86 -0.36 -6.81
CA THR A 144 6.97 -1.53 -6.84
C THR A 144 6.34 -1.82 -5.49
N THR A 145 5.11 -2.33 -5.53
CA THR A 145 4.38 -2.86 -4.38
C THR A 145 4.12 -4.36 -4.57
N TYR A 146 3.79 -5.05 -3.48
CA TYR A 146 3.22 -6.39 -3.56
C TYR A 146 1.76 -6.37 -3.11
N ASN A 147 0.85 -6.90 -3.94
CA ASN A 147 -0.59 -6.72 -3.74
C ASN A 147 -1.28 -7.99 -3.24
N HIS A 148 -2.22 -7.80 -2.32
CA HIS A 148 -3.18 -8.78 -1.76
C HIS A 148 -2.75 -10.28 -1.82
N PRO A 149 -1.62 -10.68 -1.18
CA PRO A 149 -1.08 -12.04 -1.29
C PRO A 149 -2.05 -13.16 -0.89
N ILE A 150 -2.95 -12.93 0.08
CA ILE A 150 -3.93 -13.93 0.51
C ILE A 150 -4.90 -14.27 -0.63
N TRP A 151 -5.56 -13.27 -1.23
CA TRP A 151 -6.48 -13.46 -2.36
C TRP A 151 -5.77 -14.14 -3.55
N SER A 152 -4.51 -13.78 -3.75
CA SER A 152 -3.64 -14.32 -4.80
C SER A 152 -3.15 -15.77 -4.57
N ARG A 153 -3.46 -16.38 -3.40
CA ARG A 153 -3.04 -17.72 -2.98
C ARG A 153 -1.51 -17.90 -2.90
N VAL A 154 -0.84 -16.83 -2.58
CA VAL A 154 0.62 -16.78 -2.43
C VAL A 154 1.02 -17.35 -1.07
N GLU A 155 2.13 -18.07 -1.01
CA GLU A 155 2.71 -18.55 0.26
C GLU A 155 3.86 -17.65 0.70
N LEU A 156 4.14 -17.61 2.01
CA LEU A 156 5.16 -16.73 2.57
C LEU A 156 6.55 -16.91 1.92
N GLN A 157 6.93 -18.14 1.56
CA GLN A 157 8.27 -18.42 0.99
C GLN A 157 8.45 -17.81 -0.41
N GLU A 158 7.34 -17.46 -1.07
CA GLU A 158 7.34 -16.82 -2.39
C GLU A 158 7.59 -15.32 -2.29
N VAL A 159 7.46 -14.71 -1.09
CA VAL A 159 7.61 -13.25 -0.91
C VAL A 159 8.62 -12.85 0.15
N GLU A 160 8.93 -13.71 1.12
CA GLU A 160 9.73 -13.34 2.30
C GLU A 160 11.17 -12.90 1.99
N LYS A 161 11.68 -13.28 0.81
CA LYS A 161 13.03 -12.95 0.32
C LYS A 161 13.04 -11.93 -0.82
N LEU A 162 11.89 -11.35 -1.15
CA LEU A 162 11.85 -10.31 -2.18
C LEU A 162 12.67 -9.09 -1.76
N THR A 163 13.33 -8.49 -2.73
CA THR A 163 14.14 -7.29 -2.55
C THR A 163 13.72 -6.21 -3.54
N GLY A 164 13.93 -4.95 -3.18
CA GLY A 164 13.61 -3.82 -4.04
C GLY A 164 12.12 -3.47 -4.15
N ILE A 165 11.24 -4.17 -3.41
CA ILE A 165 9.84 -3.80 -3.23
C ILE A 165 9.73 -2.75 -2.14
N TRP A 166 9.00 -1.67 -2.41
CA TRP A 166 8.81 -0.56 -1.47
C TRP A 166 7.83 -0.94 -0.35
N ALA A 167 6.63 -1.41 -0.71
CA ALA A 167 5.56 -1.68 0.23
C ALA A 167 4.76 -2.94 -0.11
N MET A 168 4.12 -3.51 0.91
CA MET A 168 3.09 -4.55 0.78
C MET A 168 1.72 -3.95 1.04
N GLU A 169 0.72 -4.37 0.27
CA GLU A 169 -0.67 -4.04 0.51
C GLU A 169 -1.13 -4.80 1.76
N ILE A 170 -1.40 -4.07 2.85
CA ILE A 170 -1.76 -4.63 4.16
C ILE A 170 -3.26 -4.71 4.30
N TYR A 171 -3.96 -3.77 3.67
CA TYR A 171 -5.41 -3.75 3.62
C TYR A 171 -5.90 -3.44 2.20
N ASN A 172 -6.49 -4.46 1.58
CA ASN A 172 -7.15 -4.37 0.29
C ASN A 172 -8.67 -4.39 0.52
N TYR A 173 -9.33 -3.25 0.31
CA TYR A 173 -10.75 -3.12 0.62
C TYR A 173 -11.64 -3.99 -0.30
N GLY A 174 -11.32 -4.07 -1.58
CA GLY A 174 -12.10 -4.77 -2.58
C GLY A 174 -12.22 -6.26 -2.26
N THR A 175 -11.09 -6.92 -2.03
CA THR A 175 -11.04 -8.33 -1.59
C THR A 175 -11.66 -8.53 -0.21
N GLN A 176 -11.56 -7.54 0.70
CA GLN A 176 -12.26 -7.61 1.98
C GLN A 176 -13.79 -7.61 1.82
N ILE A 177 -14.33 -6.77 0.93
CA ILE A 177 -15.76 -6.69 0.68
C ILE A 177 -16.27 -7.86 -0.18
N GLU A 178 -15.47 -8.31 -1.14
CA GLU A 178 -15.83 -9.41 -2.03
C GLU A 178 -15.89 -10.75 -1.29
N CYS A 179 -14.82 -11.11 -0.56
CA CYS A 179 -14.63 -12.44 -0.01
C CYS A 179 -14.00 -12.49 1.40
N GLY A 180 -13.66 -11.35 2.00
CA GLY A 180 -13.11 -11.30 3.36
C GLY A 180 -11.62 -11.63 3.45
N GLU A 181 -10.89 -11.49 2.35
CA GLU A 181 -9.47 -11.87 2.23
C GLU A 181 -8.51 -10.65 2.25
N GLY A 182 -8.99 -9.47 2.64
CA GLY A 182 -8.26 -8.22 2.42
C GLY A 182 -7.23 -7.81 3.49
N TYR A 183 -6.91 -8.65 4.48
CA TYR A 183 -5.94 -8.32 5.54
C TYR A 183 -4.67 -9.19 5.47
N ASP A 184 -3.58 -8.63 4.95
CA ASP A 184 -2.32 -9.35 4.72
C ASP A 184 -1.28 -9.13 5.83
N THR A 185 -1.70 -8.67 7.01
CA THR A 185 -0.81 -8.32 8.14
C THR A 185 0.12 -9.45 8.56
N VAL A 186 -0.27 -10.72 8.40
CA VAL A 186 0.57 -11.87 8.76
C VAL A 186 1.81 -11.96 7.87
N PHE A 187 1.68 -11.70 6.55
CA PHE A 187 2.83 -11.65 5.65
C PHE A 187 3.80 -10.57 6.06
N TRP A 188 3.27 -9.37 6.32
CA TRP A 188 4.06 -8.23 6.75
C TRP A 188 4.82 -8.50 8.04
N GLU A 189 4.15 -9.03 9.07
CA GLU A 189 4.80 -9.38 10.35
C GLU A 189 5.90 -10.43 10.19
N GLN A 190 5.67 -11.46 9.38
CA GLN A 190 6.67 -12.50 9.14
C GLN A 190 7.90 -11.94 8.42
N MET A 191 7.71 -11.01 7.47
CA MET A 191 8.79 -10.34 6.77
C MET A 191 9.59 -9.41 7.68
N LEU A 192 8.91 -8.56 8.46
CA LEU A 192 9.56 -7.64 9.41
C LEU A 192 10.40 -8.40 10.45
N ARG A 193 9.88 -9.51 11.00
CA ARG A 193 10.61 -10.36 11.97
C ARG A 193 11.83 -11.05 11.37
N LYS A 194 11.84 -11.27 10.05
CA LYS A 194 12.99 -11.81 9.31
C LYS A 194 13.99 -10.72 8.89
N GLY A 195 13.76 -9.47 9.27
CA GLY A 195 14.64 -8.34 9.01
C GLY A 195 14.39 -7.64 7.67
N THR A 196 13.33 -8.01 6.95
CA THR A 196 12.97 -7.34 5.69
C THR A 196 12.41 -5.95 6.00
N LYS A 197 13.06 -4.91 5.47
CA LYS A 197 12.60 -3.51 5.60
C LYS A 197 11.60 -3.20 4.50
N ILE A 198 10.33 -3.49 4.75
CA ILE A 198 9.22 -3.27 3.81
C ILE A 198 8.13 -2.42 4.47
N MET A 199 7.65 -1.40 3.74
CA MET A 199 6.56 -0.53 4.18
C MET A 199 5.19 -1.21 4.00
N GLY A 200 4.12 -0.58 4.48
CA GLY A 200 2.76 -1.05 4.29
C GLY A 200 1.86 0.02 3.67
N PHE A 201 0.82 -0.38 2.94
CA PHE A 201 -0.23 0.54 2.51
C PHE A 201 -1.63 -0.10 2.52
N ALA A 202 -2.65 0.74 2.38
CA ALA A 202 -4.03 0.33 2.19
C ALA A 202 -4.58 0.97 0.92
N SER A 203 -5.51 0.27 0.28
CA SER A 203 -6.05 0.64 -1.02
C SER A 203 -7.45 0.04 -1.23
N ASP A 204 -8.08 0.42 -2.34
CA ASP A 204 -9.39 -0.11 -2.69
C ASP A 204 -9.34 -1.38 -3.54
N ASP A 205 -8.52 -1.42 -4.59
CA ASP A 205 -8.58 -2.49 -5.62
C ASP A 205 -10.00 -2.62 -6.22
N ASN A 206 -10.61 -1.46 -6.43
CA ASN A 206 -12.01 -1.37 -6.80
C ASN A 206 -12.22 -1.75 -8.27
N HIS A 207 -13.23 -2.59 -8.49
CA HIS A 207 -13.74 -2.94 -9.82
C HIS A 207 -15.16 -2.40 -10.04
N ASN A 208 -15.83 -1.94 -8.97
CA ASN A 208 -17.19 -1.40 -8.97
C ASN A 208 -18.24 -2.33 -9.59
N PRO A 209 -18.31 -3.62 -9.19
CA PRO A 209 -19.32 -4.53 -9.70
C PRO A 209 -20.72 -4.10 -9.24
N GLY A 210 -21.76 -4.51 -9.96
CA GLY A 210 -23.14 -4.19 -9.56
C GLY A 210 -23.62 -4.85 -8.24
N LYS A 211 -22.80 -5.72 -7.63
CA LYS A 211 -23.16 -6.52 -6.44
C LYS A 211 -22.81 -5.83 -5.12
N PHE A 212 -21.76 -5.02 -5.08
CA PHE A 212 -21.26 -4.37 -3.87
C PHE A 212 -20.47 -3.11 -4.23
N PHE A 213 -20.21 -2.27 -3.23
CA PHE A 213 -19.40 -1.06 -3.37
C PHE A 213 -18.03 -1.30 -2.73
N ASP A 214 -16.99 -1.28 -3.56
CA ASP A 214 -15.60 -1.62 -3.23
C ASP A 214 -14.65 -0.43 -3.36
N SER A 215 -15.16 0.79 -3.44
CA SER A 215 -14.36 2.02 -3.47
C SER A 215 -14.40 2.73 -2.11
N LEU A 216 -13.42 3.62 -1.87
CA LEU A 216 -13.36 4.57 -0.75
C LEU A 216 -13.19 3.92 0.65
N GLY A 217 -12.73 2.68 0.72
CA GLY A 217 -12.56 1.93 1.97
C GLY A 217 -11.12 1.77 2.43
N GLY A 218 -10.13 1.79 1.53
CA GLY A 218 -8.70 1.77 1.86
C GLY A 218 -7.94 2.91 1.18
N TYR A 219 -7.02 3.54 1.89
CA TYR A 219 -6.26 4.69 1.37
C TYR A 219 -4.96 4.94 2.12
N VAL A 220 -4.10 5.74 1.49
CA VAL A 220 -2.94 6.39 2.11
C VAL A 220 -3.22 7.87 2.38
N MET A 221 -2.54 8.40 3.39
CA MET A 221 -2.54 9.81 3.75
C MET A 221 -1.09 10.26 3.77
N VAL A 222 -0.67 11.03 2.76
CA VAL A 222 0.71 11.46 2.55
C VAL A 222 0.88 12.87 3.09
N LYS A 223 1.88 13.09 3.94
CA LYS A 223 2.23 14.43 4.42
C LYS A 223 3.18 15.03 3.39
N SER A 224 2.79 16.10 2.71
CA SER A 224 3.65 16.75 1.72
C SER A 224 3.40 18.25 1.65
N LYS A 225 4.41 19.02 1.23
CA LYS A 225 4.29 20.47 1.02
C LYS A 225 3.46 20.83 -0.21
N GLU A 226 3.40 19.93 -1.20
CA GLU A 226 2.75 20.18 -2.48
C GLU A 226 2.09 18.92 -3.05
N LEU A 227 1.03 19.12 -3.82
CA LEU A 227 0.36 18.07 -4.58
C LEU A 227 0.97 18.00 -5.98
N SER A 228 2.13 17.35 -6.08
CA SER A 228 2.79 17.05 -7.35
C SER A 228 3.19 15.57 -7.39
N HIS A 229 3.30 14.99 -8.59
CA HIS A 229 3.79 13.61 -8.76
C HIS A 229 5.11 13.39 -8.01
N GLU A 230 6.08 14.28 -8.24
CA GLU A 230 7.40 14.22 -7.64
C GLU A 230 7.33 14.24 -6.11
N SER A 231 6.57 15.18 -5.55
CA SER A 231 6.50 15.34 -4.11
C SER A 231 5.76 14.20 -3.42
N ILE A 232 4.61 13.77 -3.96
CA ILE A 232 3.85 12.65 -3.40
C ILE A 232 4.67 11.36 -3.44
N VAL A 233 5.32 11.05 -4.57
CA VAL A 233 6.16 9.85 -4.69
C VAL A 233 7.35 9.91 -3.73
N ASN A 234 8.02 11.05 -3.60
CA ASN A 234 9.14 11.19 -2.66
C ASN A 234 8.73 10.98 -1.20
N HIS A 235 7.58 11.51 -0.79
CA HIS A 235 7.08 11.33 0.59
C HIS A 235 6.58 9.91 0.85
N LEU A 236 5.97 9.25 -0.16
CA LEU A 236 5.65 7.81 -0.09
C LEU A 236 6.93 6.96 0.10
N LEU A 237 7.96 7.20 -0.72
CA LEU A 237 9.23 6.47 -0.64
C LEU A 237 9.99 6.74 0.68
N ALA A 238 9.85 7.93 1.25
CA ALA A 238 10.43 8.30 2.53
C ALA A 238 9.70 7.70 3.75
N GLY A 239 8.48 7.17 3.57
CA GLY A 239 7.65 6.68 4.66
C GLY A 239 6.86 7.79 5.39
N ASP A 240 6.76 8.98 4.81
CA ASP A 240 6.06 10.15 5.36
C ASP A 240 4.54 10.09 5.09
N TYR A 241 3.94 8.99 5.50
CA TYR A 241 2.53 8.69 5.33
C TYR A 241 2.05 7.66 6.37
N TYR A 242 0.74 7.65 6.59
CA TYR A 242 0.05 6.51 7.17
C TYR A 242 -0.95 5.95 6.17
N PHE A 243 -1.45 4.76 6.44
CA PHE A 243 -2.52 4.15 5.65
C PHE A 243 -3.68 3.76 6.56
N SER A 244 -4.89 3.72 6.01
CA SER A 244 -6.09 3.64 6.83
C SER A 244 -7.31 3.13 6.07
N GLY A 245 -8.22 2.51 6.81
CA GLY A 245 -9.59 2.26 6.40
C GLY A 245 -10.62 3.10 7.16
N GLY A 246 -10.21 4.13 7.91
CA GLY A 246 -11.12 5.04 8.61
C GLY A 246 -10.44 6.04 9.54
N PRO A 247 -9.74 5.59 10.61
CA PRO A 247 -9.09 6.50 11.57
C PRO A 247 -8.01 7.39 10.93
N HIS A 248 -7.71 8.52 11.56
CA HIS A 248 -6.58 9.37 11.15
C HIS A 248 -5.46 9.34 12.19
N ILE A 249 -4.21 9.42 11.73
CA ILE A 249 -3.03 9.60 12.58
C ILE A 249 -2.50 11.01 12.32
N GLU A 250 -2.39 11.81 13.38
CA GLU A 250 -1.93 13.19 13.31
C GLU A 250 -0.40 13.25 13.33
N GLN A 251 0.22 12.49 14.23
CA GLN A 251 1.67 12.37 14.37
C GLN A 251 2.03 11.09 15.14
N TRP A 252 3.25 10.59 14.94
CA TRP A 252 3.82 9.52 15.76
C TRP A 252 5.34 9.60 15.74
N GLY A 253 6.00 8.85 16.62
CA GLY A 253 7.45 8.74 16.58
C GLY A 253 8.01 8.33 17.93
N ILE A 254 9.22 8.82 18.23
CA ILE A 254 9.93 8.48 19.46
C ILE A 254 10.21 9.73 20.29
N GLU A 255 9.92 9.68 21.58
CA GLU A 255 10.21 10.73 22.55
C GLU A 255 10.67 10.09 23.86
N ASP A 256 11.88 10.45 24.30
CA ASP A 256 12.44 10.07 25.61
C ASP A 256 12.32 8.56 25.95
N GLY A 257 12.68 7.71 24.97
CA GLY A 257 12.66 6.25 25.12
C GLY A 257 11.27 5.63 24.94
N LYS A 258 10.28 6.40 24.47
CA LYS A 258 8.92 5.92 24.25
C LYS A 258 8.48 6.14 22.80
N ILE A 259 7.73 5.19 22.26
CA ILE A 259 6.95 5.43 21.04
C ILE A 259 5.68 6.16 21.41
N PHE A 260 5.35 7.22 20.68
CA PHE A 260 4.09 7.95 20.82
C PHE A 260 3.29 7.89 19.54
N VAL A 261 1.96 8.00 19.68
CA VAL A 261 1.03 8.23 18.57
C VAL A 261 -0.04 9.22 19.01
N GLU A 262 -0.44 10.10 18.09
CA GLU A 262 -1.53 11.06 18.20
C GLU A 262 -2.50 10.77 17.05
N CYS A 263 -3.78 10.58 17.35
CA CYS A 263 -4.76 10.06 16.39
C CYS A 263 -6.19 10.52 16.68
N SER A 264 -7.07 10.24 15.71
CA SER A 264 -8.51 10.36 15.87
C SER A 264 -9.02 9.55 17.05
N GLY A 265 -10.21 9.87 17.56
CA GLY A 265 -10.83 9.10 18.63
C GLY A 265 -10.99 7.62 18.27
N VAL A 266 -10.24 6.75 18.95
CA VAL A 266 -10.18 5.29 18.73
C VAL A 266 -10.48 4.52 20.02
N GLU A 267 -10.92 3.27 19.89
CA GLU A 267 -11.15 2.40 21.06
C GLU A 267 -9.87 1.71 21.51
N ARG A 268 -8.95 1.48 20.58
CA ARG A 268 -7.75 0.67 20.82
C ARG A 268 -6.56 1.21 20.04
N ILE A 269 -5.40 1.21 20.69
CA ILE A 269 -4.08 1.47 20.07
C ILE A 269 -3.19 0.25 20.33
N ASN A 270 -2.69 -0.38 19.27
CA ASN A 270 -1.73 -1.47 19.35
C ASN A 270 -0.33 -0.95 19.00
N PHE A 271 0.64 -1.18 19.86
CA PHE A 271 2.06 -1.06 19.56
C PHE A 271 2.61 -2.46 19.31
N ILE A 272 3.00 -2.73 18.07
CA ILE A 272 3.46 -4.05 17.65
C ILE A 272 4.96 -3.96 17.43
N ALA A 273 5.71 -4.77 18.18
CA ALA A 273 7.15 -4.71 18.26
C ALA A 273 7.79 -6.06 17.85
N GLY A 274 8.88 -5.97 17.07
CA GLY A 274 9.85 -7.05 16.94
C GLY A 274 10.83 -7.07 18.12
N GLY A 275 11.71 -8.06 18.19
CA GLY A 275 12.65 -8.24 19.31
C GLY A 275 12.30 -9.44 20.18
N MET A 276 12.56 -9.36 21.49
CA MET A 276 12.20 -10.43 22.42
C MET A 276 10.68 -10.55 22.60
N LEU A 277 10.26 -11.69 23.14
CA LEU A 277 8.85 -11.99 23.38
C LEU A 277 8.20 -10.95 24.29
N ALA A 278 6.89 -10.76 24.08
CA ALA A 278 6.05 -9.84 24.84
C ALA A 278 6.47 -8.36 24.77
N GLY A 279 7.17 -7.92 23.72
CA GLY A 279 7.46 -6.51 23.46
C GLY A 279 6.27 -5.68 22.98
N SER A 280 5.25 -6.31 22.40
CA SER A 280 4.04 -5.61 21.94
C SER A 280 3.08 -5.27 23.08
N GLU A 281 2.31 -4.18 22.92
CA GLU A 281 1.37 -3.68 23.92
C GLU A 281 0.08 -3.18 23.26
N THR A 282 -1.03 -3.25 24.01
CA THR A 282 -2.31 -2.67 23.61
C THR A 282 -2.80 -1.73 24.69
N ILE A 283 -3.15 -0.50 24.28
CA ILE A 283 -3.92 0.44 25.09
C ILE A 283 -5.37 0.33 24.67
N LEU A 284 -6.25 -0.04 25.61
CA LEU A 284 -7.69 -0.16 25.38
C LEU A 284 -8.44 0.90 26.18
N SER A 285 -9.33 1.63 25.52
CA SER A 285 -10.22 2.56 26.20
C SER A 285 -11.22 1.80 27.07
N HIS A 286 -11.36 2.21 28.33
CA HIS A 286 -12.41 1.73 29.23
C HIS A 286 -13.54 2.75 29.39
N ASN A 287 -13.29 4.03 29.08
CA ASN A 287 -14.23 5.13 29.14
C ASN A 287 -13.89 6.15 28.06
N GLY A 288 -14.80 6.40 27.11
CA GLY A 288 -14.59 7.35 26.02
C GLY A 288 -13.68 6.83 24.92
N LEU A 289 -13.05 7.74 24.16
CA LEU A 289 -12.13 7.43 23.07
C LEU A 289 -10.71 7.84 23.43
N LEU A 290 -9.72 7.08 22.94
CA LEU A 290 -8.31 7.44 23.00
C LEU A 290 -8.00 8.36 21.81
N ASN A 291 -7.18 9.38 22.06
CA ASN A 291 -6.64 10.26 21.01
C ASN A 291 -5.11 10.22 20.94
N ASN A 292 -4.47 9.50 21.86
CA ASN A 292 -3.03 9.30 21.89
C ASN A 292 -2.68 8.03 22.65
N GLY A 293 -1.45 7.56 22.48
CA GLY A 293 -0.89 6.43 23.20
C GLY A 293 0.63 6.55 23.33
N LEU A 294 1.18 5.92 24.38
CA LEU A 294 2.61 5.83 24.63
C LEU A 294 3.00 4.38 24.90
N HIS A 295 4.16 3.96 24.40
CA HIS A 295 4.73 2.65 24.63
C HIS A 295 6.22 2.78 24.99
N GLU A 296 6.64 2.21 26.12
CA GLU A 296 8.01 2.31 26.62
C GLU A 296 8.92 1.26 25.97
N LEU A 297 10.01 1.72 25.35
CA LEU A 297 10.99 0.84 24.73
C LEU A 297 11.85 0.17 25.80
N ARG A 298 12.12 -1.12 25.59
CA ARG A 298 12.96 -1.96 26.43
C ARG A 298 14.42 -1.97 25.97
N GLY A 299 14.66 -1.59 24.72
CA GLY A 299 15.99 -1.52 24.12
C GLY A 299 16.39 -2.76 23.33
N ASP A 300 15.49 -3.74 23.18
CA ASP A 300 15.69 -4.95 22.37
C ASP A 300 14.77 -5.00 21.13
N GLU A 301 13.96 -3.96 20.91
CA GLU A 301 13.09 -3.84 19.75
C GLU A 301 13.89 -3.82 18.45
N THR A 302 13.48 -4.60 17.45
CA THR A 302 14.04 -4.50 16.08
C THR A 302 13.22 -3.58 15.19
N TYR A 303 11.92 -3.46 15.48
CA TYR A 303 11.02 -2.48 14.90
C TYR A 303 9.84 -2.24 15.85
N VAL A 304 9.17 -1.09 15.73
CA VAL A 304 7.84 -0.84 16.28
C VAL A 304 6.94 -0.23 15.22
N ARG A 305 5.69 -0.68 15.13
CA ARG A 305 4.62 -0.04 14.35
C ARG A 305 3.36 0.10 15.18
N VAL A 306 2.46 0.99 14.76
CA VAL A 306 1.26 1.33 15.51
C VAL A 306 0.01 1.06 14.69
N GLU A 307 -1.03 0.54 15.35
CA GLU A 307 -2.39 0.44 14.81
C GLU A 307 -3.37 1.21 15.68
N CYS A 308 -4.15 2.11 15.08
CA CYS A 308 -5.21 2.86 15.76
C CYS A 308 -6.56 2.35 15.25
N ILE A 309 -7.43 1.85 16.13
CA ILE A 309 -8.62 1.08 15.75
C ILE A 309 -9.88 1.70 16.35
N ASP A 310 -10.80 2.11 15.49
CA ASP A 310 -12.07 2.70 15.93
C ASP A 310 -13.10 1.66 16.40
N ARG A 311 -14.24 2.16 16.89
CA ARG A 311 -15.36 1.36 17.40
C ARG A 311 -16.04 0.44 16.37
N TYR A 312 -15.74 0.62 15.10
CA TYR A 312 -16.28 -0.20 14.01
C TYR A 312 -15.25 -1.22 13.52
N GLY A 313 -14.08 -1.28 14.16
CA GLY A 313 -12.98 -2.17 13.76
C GLY A 313 -12.19 -1.66 12.56
N ARG A 314 -12.39 -0.40 12.12
CA ARG A 314 -11.58 0.20 11.05
C ARG A 314 -10.25 0.63 11.66
N THR A 315 -9.19 0.47 10.90
CA THR A 315 -7.82 0.63 11.40
C THR A 315 -7.05 1.65 10.59
N ALA A 316 -6.20 2.42 11.26
CA ALA A 316 -5.10 3.15 10.65
C ALA A 316 -3.77 2.56 11.14
N TRP A 317 -2.78 2.53 10.27
CA TRP A 317 -1.48 1.92 10.51
C TRP A 317 -0.36 2.92 10.21
N THR A 318 0.68 2.90 11.05
CA THR A 318 1.95 3.53 10.71
C THR A 318 2.83 2.56 9.93
N ASN A 319 3.82 3.08 9.21
CA ASN A 319 4.97 2.28 8.82
C ASN A 319 5.81 1.82 10.04
N PRO A 320 6.71 0.84 9.89
CA PRO A 320 7.58 0.41 10.98
C PRO A 320 8.70 1.44 11.21
N LEU A 321 8.98 1.75 12.48
CA LEU A 321 10.21 2.39 12.90
C LEU A 321 11.23 1.30 13.25
N TRP A 322 12.31 1.20 12.49
CA TRP A 322 13.40 0.24 12.73
C TRP A 322 14.48 0.79 13.67
N PHE A 323 15.11 -0.10 14.43
CA PHE A 323 16.18 0.20 15.40
C PHE A 323 17.53 -0.40 15.03
#